data_AF-A0A3B1BSM5-F1
#
_entry.id   AF-A0A3B1BSM5-F1
#
_cell.length_a   1.000
_cell.length_b   1.000
_cell.length_c   1.000
_cell.angle_alpha   90.00
_cell.angle_beta   90.00
_cell.angle_gamma   90.00
#
_symmetry.space_group_name_H-M   'P 1'
#
loop_
_entity.id
_entity.type
_entity.pdbx_description
1 polymer ?
#
loop_
_entity_poly.entity_id
_entity_poly.type
_entity_poly.pdbx_seq_one_letter_code
_entity_poly.pdbx_strand_id
1 'polypeptide(L)'
;MKIAVAGKGGVGKTTFSGSLARLLGEENAGKVFAIDADPNTNLASSIGFTYEEASEFTPLIEMKTLIEERTGAAPGSMGEYFKLNPKVDDLPDRFKKEFKGVMFLLTGAMKEPSSGCYCPENALLKN
;
A
#
# COMPACT_ATOMS: atom_id res chain seq x y z
N MET A 1 -5.34 -11.00 -12.96
CA MET A 1 -6.22 -9.85 -13.27
C MET A 1 -5.72 -8.66 -12.46
N LYS A 2 -5.78 -7.42 -12.99
CA LYS A 2 -5.43 -6.18 -12.25
C LYS A 2 -6.59 -5.19 -12.41
N ILE A 3 -7.06 -4.60 -11.31
CA ILE A 3 -8.19 -3.66 -11.28
C ILE A 3 -7.74 -2.40 -10.56
N ALA A 4 -7.95 -1.24 -11.17
CA ALA A 4 -7.74 0.06 -10.55
C ALA A 4 -9.08 0.81 -10.48
N VAL A 5 -9.43 1.33 -9.30
CA VAL A 5 -10.68 2.05 -9.05
C VAL A 5 -10.37 3.51 -8.78
N ALA A 6 -10.86 4.40 -9.63
CA ALA A 6 -10.62 5.85 -9.55
C ALA A 6 -11.92 6.66 -9.63
N GLY A 7 -11.90 7.91 -9.16
CA GLY A 7 -13.07 8.78 -9.13
C GLY A 7 -12.99 9.86 -8.05
N LYS A 8 -13.97 10.78 -8.03
CA LYS A 8 -14.01 11.93 -7.10
C LYS A 8 -14.08 11.50 -5.62
N GLY A 9 -13.77 12.41 -4.70
CA GLY A 9 -13.97 12.19 -3.27
C GLY A 9 -15.44 11.91 -2.95
N GLY A 10 -15.71 10.98 -2.03
CA GLY A 10 -17.07 10.69 -1.57
C GLY A 10 -17.95 9.82 -2.48
N VAL A 11 -17.51 9.43 -3.69
CA VAL A 11 -18.32 8.59 -4.61
C VAL A 11 -18.37 7.10 -4.22
N GLY A 12 -17.84 6.72 -3.06
CA GLY A 12 -17.89 5.34 -2.55
C GLY A 12 -16.80 4.40 -3.05
N LYS A 13 -15.70 4.90 -3.63
CA LYS A 13 -14.61 4.07 -4.20
C LYS A 13 -14.06 3.04 -3.22
N THR A 14 -13.71 3.48 -2.02
CA THR A 14 -13.11 2.61 -1.00
C THR A 14 -14.07 1.51 -0.57
N THR A 15 -15.35 1.85 -0.41
CA THR A 15 -16.42 0.89 -0.11
C THR A 15 -16.61 -0.13 -1.23
N PHE A 16 -16.59 0.33 -2.49
CA PHE A 16 -16.68 -0.53 -3.65
C PHE A 16 -15.47 -1.47 -3.74
N SER A 17 -14.25 -0.93 -3.63
CA SER A 17 -13.01 -1.71 -3.66
C SER A 17 -12.94 -2.74 -2.54
N GLY A 18 -13.35 -2.38 -1.32
CA GLY A 18 -13.39 -3.31 -0.18
C GLY A 18 -14.40 -4.44 -0.39
N SER A 19 -15.62 -4.10 -0.82
CA SER A 19 -16.65 -5.10 -1.14
C SER A 19 -16.22 -6.04 -2.26
N LEU A 20 -15.67 -5.49 -3.35
CA LEU A 20 -15.16 -6.27 -4.47
C LEU A 20 -14.03 -7.21 -4.05
N ALA A 21 -13.09 -6.71 -3.24
CA ALA A 21 -11.99 -7.52 -2.72
C ALA A 21 -12.50 -8.69 -1.88
N ARG A 22 -13.48 -8.47 -1.00
CA ARG A 22 -14.09 -9.54 -0.18
C ARG A 22 -14.76 -10.60 -1.03
N LEU A 23 -15.62 -10.20 -1.97
CA LEU A 23 -16.32 -11.14 -2.85
C LEU A 23 -15.33 -11.99 -3.65
N LEU A 24 -14.32 -11.35 -4.25
CA LEU A 24 -13.28 -12.07 -4.98
C LEU A 24 -12.42 -12.95 -4.06
N GLY A 25 -12.16 -12.52 -2.82
CA GLY A 25 -11.36 -13.26 -1.84
C GLY A 25 -12.03 -14.54 -1.35
N GLU A 26 -13.36 -14.48 -1.15
CA GLU A 26 -14.21 -15.62 -0.82
C GLU A 26 -14.27 -16.62 -1.98
N GLU A 27 -14.36 -16.16 -3.23
CA GLU A 27 -14.42 -17.02 -4.42
C GLU A 27 -13.05 -17.62 -4.81
N ASN A 28 -11.95 -16.88 -4.65
CA ASN A 28 -10.62 -17.23 -5.21
C ASN A 28 -9.61 -17.72 -4.18
N ALA A 29 -10.06 -18.24 -3.03
CA ALA A 29 -9.24 -18.94 -2.04
C ALA A 29 -7.93 -18.22 -1.66
N GLY A 30 -7.99 -16.92 -1.34
CA GLY A 30 -6.81 -16.22 -0.81
C GLY A 30 -5.89 -15.56 -1.83
N LYS A 31 -6.25 -15.46 -3.12
CA LYS A 31 -5.38 -14.89 -4.18
C LYS A 31 -5.67 -13.42 -4.54
N VAL A 32 -6.40 -12.70 -3.70
CA VAL A 32 -6.76 -11.30 -3.95
C VAL A 32 -5.88 -10.38 -3.15
N PHE A 33 -5.08 -9.56 -3.83
CA PHE A 33 -4.38 -8.45 -3.21
C PHE A 33 -5.23 -7.19 -3.23
N ALA A 34 -5.47 -6.60 -2.06
CA ALA A 34 -6.09 -5.31 -1.89
C ALA A 34 -5.02 -4.30 -1.43
N ILE A 35 -4.75 -3.30 -2.26
CA ILE A 35 -3.70 -2.30 -2.04
C ILE A 35 -4.36 -0.94 -1.87
N ASP A 36 -4.05 -0.25 -0.78
CA ASP A 36 -4.55 1.10 -0.50
C ASP A 36 -3.48 2.16 -0.78
N ALA A 37 -3.66 2.87 -1.90
CA ALA A 37 -2.82 3.99 -2.31
C ALA A 37 -3.52 5.35 -2.12
N ASP A 38 -4.69 5.40 -1.47
CA ASP A 38 -5.39 6.65 -1.15
C ASP A 38 -4.77 7.26 0.12
N PRO A 39 -4.58 8.60 0.19
CA PRO A 39 -4.16 9.26 1.42
C PRO A 39 -5.10 9.03 2.61
N ASN A 40 -6.38 8.75 2.36
CA ASN A 40 -7.35 8.40 3.40
C ASN A 40 -7.47 6.86 3.50
N THR A 41 -6.57 6.25 4.28
CA THR A 41 -6.40 4.80 4.37
C THR A 41 -7.57 4.11 5.08
N ASN A 42 -8.66 3.87 4.36
CA ASN A 42 -9.90 3.27 4.88
C ASN A 42 -10.24 1.93 4.21
N LEU A 43 -9.38 1.43 3.32
CA LEU A 43 -9.65 0.17 2.62
C LEU A 43 -9.63 -1.03 3.58
N ALA A 44 -8.73 -1.04 4.58
CA ALA A 44 -8.68 -2.07 5.61
C ALA A 44 -10.05 -2.23 6.32
N SER A 45 -10.60 -1.13 6.82
CA SER A 45 -11.92 -1.13 7.48
C SER A 45 -13.04 -1.54 6.52
N SER A 46 -12.95 -1.15 5.23
CA SER A 46 -13.94 -1.54 4.21
C SER A 46 -13.88 -3.04 3.87
N ILE A 47 -12.72 -3.68 4.01
CA ILE A 47 -12.55 -5.14 3.87
C ILE A 47 -13.08 -5.87 5.12
N GLY A 48 -13.06 -5.24 6.29
CA GLY A 48 -13.66 -5.75 7.51
C GLY A 48 -12.69 -5.92 8.69
N PHE A 49 -11.46 -5.42 8.58
CA PHE A 49 -10.57 -5.30 9.74
C PHE A 49 -11.20 -4.37 10.78
N THR A 50 -11.04 -4.69 12.07
CA THR A 50 -11.44 -3.78 13.15
C THR A 50 -10.54 -2.54 13.17
N TYR A 51 -10.96 -1.52 13.90
CA TYR A 51 -10.14 -0.32 14.09
C TYR A 51 -8.79 -0.66 14.75
N GLU A 52 -8.82 -1.56 15.73
CA GLU A 52 -7.63 -2.03 16.45
C GLU A 52 -6.69 -2.76 15.50
N GLU A 53 -7.19 -3.72 14.71
CA GLU A 53 -6.38 -4.45 13.72
C GLU A 53 -5.77 -3.50 12.69
N ALA A 54 -6.57 -2.56 12.16
CA ALA A 54 -6.10 -1.60 11.15
C ALA A 54 -5.05 -0.62 11.71
N SER A 55 -5.15 -0.28 12.99
CA SER A 55 -4.21 0.65 13.66
C SER A 55 -2.82 0.05 13.86
N GLU A 56 -2.69 -1.28 13.82
CA GLU A 56 -1.40 -1.97 13.92
C GLU A 56 -0.63 -2.00 12.58
N PHE A 57 -1.27 -1.57 11.48
CA PHE A 57 -0.65 -1.64 10.17
C PHE A 57 0.33 -0.50 9.98
N THR A 58 1.59 -0.83 9.73
CA THR A 58 2.61 0.15 9.34
C THR A 58 2.59 0.30 7.82
N PRO A 59 2.38 1.51 7.28
CA PRO A 59 2.51 1.76 5.85
C PRO A 59 3.93 1.48 5.36
N LEU A 60 4.08 0.85 4.19
CA LEU A 60 5.40 0.59 3.59
C LEU A 60 6.24 1.87 3.44
N ILE A 61 5.58 2.99 3.19
CA ILE A 61 6.23 4.30 3.02
C ILE A 61 6.85 4.87 4.30
N GLU A 62 6.47 4.34 5.47
CA GLU A 62 7.04 4.71 6.77
C GLU A 62 8.22 3.83 7.17
N MET A 63 8.45 2.73 6.45
CA MET A 63 9.50 1.75 6.75
C MET A 63 10.86 2.23 6.22
N LYS A 64 11.46 3.24 6.85
CA LYS A 64 12.68 3.91 6.37
C LYS A 64 13.85 2.96 6.10
N THR A 65 14.08 2.00 6.98
CA THR A 65 15.14 1.00 6.83
C THR A 65 14.94 0.13 5.61
N LEU A 66 13.69 -0.27 5.33
CA LEU A 66 13.36 -1.05 4.12
C LEU A 66 13.58 -0.20 2.86
N ILE A 67 13.17 1.06 2.88
CA ILE A 67 13.36 1.96 1.74
C ILE A 67 14.86 2.13 1.45
N GLU A 68 15.67 2.38 2.48
CA GLU A 68 17.13 2.52 2.34
C GLU A 68 17.78 1.21 1.85
N GLU A 69 17.41 0.05 2.42
CA GLU A 69 17.86 -1.28 1.99
C GLU A 69 17.61 -1.49 0.47
N ARG A 70 16.45 -1.07 -0.02
CA ARG A 70 16.00 -1.36 -1.39
C ARG A 70 16.46 -0.34 -2.41
N THR A 71 16.56 0.92 -2.00
CA THR A 71 16.86 2.03 -2.91
C THR A 71 18.31 2.49 -2.80
N GLY A 72 19.01 2.15 -1.72
CA GLY A 72 20.36 2.61 -1.42
C GLY A 72 20.44 4.08 -0.98
N ALA A 73 19.30 4.74 -0.77
CA ALA A 73 19.23 6.12 -0.34
C ALA A 73 18.32 6.26 0.88
N ALA A 74 18.76 7.05 1.85
CA ALA A 74 17.96 7.29 3.06
C ALA A 74 16.77 8.21 2.73
N PRO A 75 15.55 7.93 3.22
CA PRO A 75 14.41 8.84 3.13
C PRO A 75 14.75 10.26 3.61
N GLY A 76 14.49 11.27 2.77
CA GLY A 76 14.81 12.66 3.06
C GLY A 76 16.26 13.09 2.80
N SER A 77 17.14 12.18 2.33
CA SER A 77 18.45 12.57 1.80
C SER A 77 18.30 13.44 0.55
N MET A 78 19.20 14.41 0.36
CA MET A 78 19.17 15.32 -0.77
C MET A 78 20.42 15.08 -1.62
N GLY A 79 20.23 14.75 -2.91
CA GLY A 79 21.33 14.55 -3.85
C GLY A 79 21.97 13.15 -3.85
N GLU A 80 21.41 12.19 -3.11
CA GLU A 80 21.84 10.78 -3.20
C GLU A 80 21.31 10.11 -4.47
N TYR A 81 22.14 9.26 -5.08
CA TYR A 81 21.70 8.37 -6.14
C TYR A 81 20.88 7.24 -5.52
N PHE A 82 19.66 7.04 -6.02
CA PHE A 82 18.77 5.98 -5.57
C PHE A 82 18.41 5.06 -6.73
N LYS A 83 18.13 3.80 -6.42
CA LYS A 83 17.71 2.80 -7.38
C LYS A 83 16.26 3.04 -7.79
N LEU A 84 16.02 3.27 -9.09
CA LEU A 84 14.69 3.49 -9.66
C LEU A 84 13.86 2.19 -9.80
N ASN A 85 14.53 1.04 -9.82
CA ASN A 85 13.95 -0.30 -9.94
C ASN A 85 14.37 -1.19 -8.76
N PRO A 86 13.96 -0.85 -7.52
CA PRO A 86 14.19 -1.72 -6.38
C PRO A 86 13.48 -3.06 -6.56
N LYS A 87 14.00 -4.10 -5.92
CA LYS A 87 13.32 -5.40 -5.83
C LYS A 87 12.17 -5.28 -4.82
N VAL A 88 10.97 -5.73 -5.19
CA VAL A 88 9.73 -5.54 -4.40
C VAL A 88 8.80 -6.76 -4.41
N ASP A 89 9.17 -7.81 -5.12
CA ASP A 89 8.41 -9.06 -5.28
C ASP A 89 8.18 -9.80 -3.95
N ASP A 90 9.05 -9.61 -2.95
CA ASP A 90 8.93 -10.20 -1.61
C ASP A 90 8.08 -9.38 -0.62
N LEU A 91 7.79 -8.12 -0.93
CA LEU A 91 7.05 -7.24 -0.01
C LEU A 91 5.65 -7.76 0.34
N PRO A 92 4.87 -8.27 -0.63
CA PRO A 92 3.55 -8.82 -0.31
C PRO A 92 3.64 -9.98 0.68
N ASP A 93 4.59 -10.89 0.55
CA ASP A 93 4.71 -12.04 1.46
C ASP A 93 5.18 -11.64 2.86
N ARG A 94 5.97 -10.57 2.99
CA ARG A 94 6.49 -10.09 4.27
C ARG A 94 5.52 -9.21 5.05
N PHE A 95 4.73 -8.41 4.34
CA PHE A 95 3.96 -7.31 4.95
C PHE A 95 2.45 -7.42 4.75
N LYS A 96 1.97 -8.43 4.02
CA LYS A 96 0.52 -8.64 3.89
C LYS A 96 -0.14 -8.94 5.23
N LYS A 97 -1.41 -8.55 5.31
CA LYS A 97 -2.34 -8.93 6.36
C LYS A 97 -3.50 -9.68 5.71
N GLU A 98 -3.89 -10.81 6.27
CA GLU A 98 -4.92 -11.65 5.67
C GLU A 98 -6.25 -11.47 6.39
N PHE A 99 -7.32 -11.29 5.62
CA PHE A 99 -8.69 -11.27 6.13
C PHE A 99 -9.62 -12.00 5.17
N LYS A 100 -10.16 -13.13 5.59
CA LYS A 100 -11.16 -13.93 4.83
C LYS A 100 -10.82 -14.11 3.34
N GLY A 101 -9.58 -14.48 3.05
CA GLY A 101 -9.12 -14.70 1.66
C GLY A 101 -8.68 -13.45 0.90
N VAL A 102 -8.61 -12.29 1.57
CA VAL A 102 -8.02 -11.06 1.04
C VAL A 102 -6.66 -10.83 1.67
N MET A 103 -5.63 -10.65 0.84
CA MET A 103 -4.29 -10.21 1.25
C MET A 103 -4.25 -8.68 1.13
N PHE A 104 -4.29 -8.00 2.26
CA PHE A 104 -4.23 -6.56 2.34
C PHE A 104 -2.80 -6.07 2.49
N LEU A 105 -2.43 -5.02 1.75
CA LEU A 105 -1.12 -4.36 1.86
C LEU A 105 -1.33 -2.84 1.98
N LEU A 106 -0.84 -2.27 3.08
CA LEU A 106 -0.87 -0.83 3.32
C LEU A 106 0.39 -0.19 2.76
N THR A 107 0.28 0.51 1.62
CA THR A 107 1.43 1.21 1.05
C THR A 107 1.64 2.56 1.72
N GLY A 108 0.55 3.27 2.03
CA GLY A 108 0.57 4.61 2.58
C GLY A 108 0.34 5.69 1.53
N ALA A 109 0.12 6.92 2.01
CA ALA A 109 -0.13 8.09 1.19
C ALA A 109 1.17 8.64 0.58
N MET A 110 1.13 9.03 -0.70
CA MET A 110 2.14 9.98 -1.19
C MET A 110 1.93 11.32 -0.48
N LYS A 111 2.99 11.82 0.18
CA LYS A 111 2.94 13.13 0.84
C LYS A 111 2.91 14.25 -0.19
N GLU A 112 2.34 15.39 0.21
CA GLU A 112 2.13 16.54 -0.66
C GLU A 112 3.43 17.05 -1.33
N PRO A 113 3.34 17.61 -2.55
CA PRO A 113 4.45 18.26 -3.22
C PRO A 113 4.89 19.50 -2.42
N SER A 114 5.92 19.32 -1.58
CA SER A 114 6.61 20.31 -0.71
C SER A 114 7.19 19.64 0.54
N SER A 115 6.85 18.37 0.80
CA SER A 115 7.25 17.62 2.01
C SER A 115 8.72 17.13 2.04
N GLY A 116 9.53 17.43 1.02
CA GLY A 116 10.95 17.06 0.91
C GLY A 116 11.27 16.13 -0.27
N CYS A 117 12.51 15.61 -0.32
CA CYS A 117 12.88 14.58 -1.29
C CYS A 117 12.24 13.24 -0.92
N TYR A 118 11.28 12.78 -1.74
CA TYR A 118 10.48 11.56 -1.53
C TYR A 118 10.68 10.53 -2.65
N CYS A 119 11.76 10.70 -3.41
CA CYS A 119 12.05 9.90 -4.59
C CYS A 119 12.35 8.42 -4.24
N PRO A 120 13.09 8.09 -3.16
CA PRO A 120 13.28 6.70 -2.72
C PRO A 120 11.97 5.99 -2.38
N GLU A 121 11.09 6.63 -1.62
CA GLU A 121 9.78 6.11 -1.23
C GLU A 121 8.91 5.80 -2.45
N ASN A 122 8.85 6.74 -3.40
CA ASN A 122 8.10 6.56 -4.64
C ASN A 122 8.69 5.46 -5.53
N ALA A 123 10.02 5.31 -5.56
CA ALA A 123 10.67 4.26 -6.34
C ALA A 123 10.30 2.86 -5.83
N LEU A 124 10.11 2.70 -4.51
CA LEU A 124 9.68 1.45 -3.90
C LEU A 124 8.25 1.06 -4.31
N LEU A 125 7.32 2.02 -4.42
CA LEU A 125 5.91 1.73 -4.67
C LEU A 125 5.53 1.62 -6.16
N LYS A 126 6.42 2.00 -7.07
CA LYS A 126 6.10 2.12 -8.51
C LYS A 126 6.03 0.78 -9.26
N ASN A 127 6.68 -0.28 -8.77
CA ASN A 127 6.92 -1.52 -9.53
C ASN A 127 6.19 -2.74 -8.96
#